data_AF-A0A660N631-F1
#
_entry.id   AF-A0A660N631-F1
#
_cell.length_a   1.000
_cell.length_b   1.000
_cell.length_c   1.000
_cell.angle_alpha   90.00
_cell.angle_beta   90.00
_cell.angle_gamma   90.00
#
_symmetry.space_group_name_H-M   'P 1'
#
loop_
_entity.id
_entity.type
_entity.pdbx_description
1 polymer ?
#
loop_
_entity_poly.entity_id
_entity_poly.type
_entity_poly.pdbx_seq_one_letter_code
_entity_poly.pdbx_strand_id
1 'polypeptide(L)'
;MLILQTERDALLKPLQTATGIVERKHTLPILANVLLESKGGKVHILATDLEIQIHTQGADSEQGDFQLTTNAKKLQDILRALPENATVQLDLDEHKLTLKAGKSRFNLQTLPPADFPTMNISETTHTQFSLPQETLKHMISQVQYSMAVQDIRYYLNGLLMQVEGNQLRLVATDGHRLAYASTTIEAELAKQDVILPRKTVLELVKLLNQPKEAIQIELLDNQVRFQCGDTTIVSKVIDGKFPDYNRVIPLDNDKIFVINRATLLGALERSAIL
;
A
#
# COMPACT_ATOMS: atom_id res chain seq x y z
N MET A 1 -10.18 20.13 24.04
CA MET A 1 -8.87 20.78 23.97
C MET A 1 -8.42 20.85 22.53
N LEU A 2 -7.95 22.00 22.03
CA LEU A 2 -7.37 22.11 20.69
C LEU A 2 -6.09 21.27 20.64
N ILE A 3 -6.04 20.31 19.71
CA ILE A 3 -4.91 19.38 19.56
C ILE A 3 -4.18 19.54 18.23
N LEU A 4 -4.82 20.13 17.21
CA LEU A 4 -4.19 20.36 15.92
C LEU A 4 -4.88 21.52 15.20
N GLN A 5 -4.10 22.40 14.57
CA GLN A 5 -4.59 23.34 13.58
C GLN A 5 -3.70 23.30 12.35
N THR A 6 -4.26 22.97 11.18
CA THR A 6 -3.48 22.81 9.95
C THR A 6 -4.32 23.07 8.69
N GLU A 7 -3.68 23.18 7.54
CA GLU A 7 -4.37 23.20 6.26
C GLU A 7 -5.02 21.85 5.96
N ARG A 8 -6.22 21.87 5.35
CA ARG A 8 -6.98 20.67 4.99
C ARG A 8 -6.12 19.61 4.29
N ASP A 9 -5.32 20.02 3.31
CA ASP A 9 -4.53 19.11 2.49
C ASP A 9 -3.38 18.45 3.21
N ALA A 10 -2.82 19.12 4.22
CA ALA A 10 -1.77 18.57 5.07
C ALA A 10 -2.26 17.39 5.93
N LEU A 11 -3.58 17.32 6.19
CA LEU A 11 -4.21 16.17 6.86
C LEU A 11 -4.86 15.20 5.86
N LEU A 12 -5.48 15.70 4.79
CA LEU A 12 -6.24 14.88 3.84
C LEU A 12 -5.34 13.95 3.02
N LYS A 13 -4.20 14.43 2.50
CA LYS A 13 -3.29 13.62 1.67
C LYS A 13 -2.74 12.39 2.41
N PRO A 14 -2.09 12.52 3.59
CA PRO A 14 -1.61 11.35 4.33
C PRO A 14 -2.76 10.43 4.76
N LEU A 15 -3.91 11.00 5.14
CA LEU A 15 -5.09 10.20 5.51
C LEU A 15 -5.62 9.37 4.33
N GLN A 16 -5.64 9.92 3.11
CA GLN A 16 -6.07 9.21 1.92
C GLN A 16 -5.22 7.96 1.67
N THR A 17 -3.90 8.08 1.85
CA THR A 17 -2.95 6.97 1.74
C THR A 17 -3.22 5.91 2.81
N ALA A 18 -3.35 6.29 4.07
CA ALA A 18 -3.62 5.35 5.16
C ALA A 18 -5.01 4.67 5.06
N THR A 19 -6.02 5.38 4.55
CA THR A 19 -7.40 4.86 4.43
C THR A 19 -7.51 3.72 3.41
N GLY A 20 -6.54 3.55 2.49
CA GLY A 20 -6.58 2.55 1.43
C GLY A 20 -6.75 1.10 1.92
N ILE A 21 -6.17 0.78 3.07
CA ILE A 21 -6.23 -0.55 3.69
C ILE A 21 -7.42 -0.77 4.63
N VAL A 22 -8.14 0.30 4.99
CA VAL A 22 -9.26 0.25 5.92
C VAL A 22 -10.47 -0.38 5.24
N GLU A 23 -10.83 -1.60 5.65
CA GLU A 23 -11.99 -2.30 5.07
C GLU A 23 -13.33 -1.76 5.60
N ARG A 24 -14.40 -2.07 4.86
CA ARG A 24 -15.76 -1.63 5.19
C ARG A 24 -16.45 -2.49 6.25
N LYS A 25 -16.02 -3.75 6.42
CA LYS A 25 -16.61 -4.70 7.36
C LYS A 25 -15.49 -5.35 8.16
N HIS A 26 -15.39 -4.98 9.43
CA HIS A 26 -14.44 -5.57 10.37
C HIS A 26 -15.19 -6.28 11.48
N THR A 27 -14.66 -7.42 11.91
CA THR A 27 -15.04 -8.05 13.19
C THR A 27 -14.66 -7.16 14.38
N LEU A 28 -13.60 -6.37 14.25
CA LEU A 28 -13.13 -5.41 15.26
C LEU A 28 -13.43 -3.97 14.81
N PRO A 29 -14.35 -3.23 15.47
CA PRO A 29 -14.71 -1.87 15.08
C PRO A 29 -13.55 -0.88 15.00
N ILE A 30 -12.51 -1.05 15.83
CA ILE A 30 -11.35 -0.16 15.87
C ILE A 30 -10.50 -0.22 14.60
N LEU A 31 -10.56 -1.30 13.82
CA LEU A 31 -9.88 -1.41 12.51
C LEU A 31 -10.54 -0.55 11.42
N ALA A 32 -11.75 -0.01 11.67
CA ALA A 32 -12.35 1.04 10.84
C ALA A 32 -11.79 2.44 11.14
N ASN A 33 -10.99 2.57 12.21
CA ASN A 33 -10.35 3.81 12.59
C ASN A 33 -8.93 3.91 12.03
N VAL A 34 -8.44 5.14 11.96
CA VAL A 34 -7.00 5.44 11.94
C VAL A 34 -6.58 5.88 13.34
N LEU A 35 -5.34 5.58 13.71
CA LEU A 35 -4.65 6.21 14.83
C LEU A 35 -3.98 7.50 14.32
N LEU A 36 -4.31 8.62 14.96
CA LEU A 36 -3.61 9.89 14.79
C LEU A 36 -2.77 10.11 16.04
N GLU A 37 -1.47 10.31 15.85
CA GLU A 37 -0.51 10.60 16.91
C GLU A 37 0.25 11.88 16.55
N SER A 38 0.42 12.80 17.50
CA SER A 38 1.44 13.84 17.40
C SER A 38 2.54 13.54 18.39
N LYS A 39 3.79 13.50 17.89
CA LYS A 39 4.97 13.28 18.71
C LYS A 39 6.10 14.16 18.21
N GLY A 40 6.68 14.98 19.09
CA GLY A 40 7.80 15.84 18.72
C GLY A 40 7.45 16.86 17.64
N GLY A 41 6.19 17.34 17.65
CA GLY A 41 5.71 18.35 16.71
C GLY A 41 5.34 17.82 15.32
N LYS A 42 5.29 16.50 15.12
CA LYS A 42 4.86 15.88 13.85
C LYS A 42 3.65 14.98 14.05
N VAL A 43 2.67 15.13 13.17
CA VAL A 43 1.51 14.23 13.13
C VAL A 43 1.82 12.99 12.30
N HIS A 44 1.52 11.83 12.85
CA HIS A 44 1.59 10.53 12.22
C HIS A 44 0.19 9.94 12.12
N ILE A 45 -0.12 9.35 10.96
CA ILE A 45 -1.37 8.64 10.71
C ILE A 45 -1.04 7.18 10.47
N LEU A 46 -1.64 6.33 11.28
CA LEU A 46 -1.48 4.89 11.24
C LEU A 46 -2.82 4.21 10.94
N ALA A 47 -2.81 3.29 9.97
CA ALA A 47 -3.90 2.37 9.71
C ALA A 47 -3.36 0.93 9.67
N THR A 48 -4.19 -0.05 10.05
CA THR A 48 -3.86 -1.46 9.88
C THR A 48 -5.13 -2.30 9.73
N ASP A 49 -5.01 -3.45 9.07
CA ASP A 49 -5.99 -4.54 9.07
C ASP A 49 -5.40 -5.83 9.69
N LEU A 50 -4.26 -5.73 10.40
CA LEU A 50 -3.45 -6.81 10.98
C LEU A 50 -2.62 -7.65 9.97
N GLU A 51 -2.80 -7.43 8.67
CA GLU A 51 -1.97 -8.02 7.61
C GLU A 51 -1.03 -6.99 6.97
N ILE A 52 -1.53 -5.76 6.82
CA ILE A 52 -0.87 -4.60 6.29
C ILE A 52 -1.00 -3.47 7.33
N GLN A 53 0.06 -2.69 7.46
CA GLN A 53 0.10 -1.49 8.26
C GLN A 53 0.69 -0.36 7.41
N ILE A 54 0.00 0.78 7.37
CA ILE A 54 0.46 1.99 6.68
C ILE A 54 0.70 3.07 7.72
N HIS A 55 1.92 3.58 7.73
CA HIS A 55 2.32 4.78 8.46
C HIS A 55 2.55 5.91 7.47
N THR A 56 1.98 7.07 7.75
CA THR A 56 2.23 8.29 6.97
C THR A 56 2.51 9.46 7.90
N GLN A 57 3.52 10.26 7.56
CA GLN A 57 3.71 11.55 8.21
C GLN A 57 2.76 12.57 7.58
N GLY A 58 2.12 13.38 8.42
CA GLY A 58 1.25 14.48 8.02
C GLY A 58 1.81 15.84 8.41
N ALA A 59 0.91 16.73 8.78
CA ALA A 59 1.23 18.10 9.18
C ALA A 59 2.16 18.17 10.40
N ASP A 60 2.90 19.27 10.50
CA ASP A 60 3.50 19.69 11.75
C ASP A 60 2.38 20.11 12.74
N SER A 61 2.63 19.90 14.02
CA SER A 61 1.76 20.25 15.14
C SER A 61 2.49 21.24 16.04
N GLU A 62 1.97 22.46 16.13
CA GLU A 62 2.42 23.44 17.12
C GLU A 62 1.83 23.15 18.52
N GLN A 63 0.85 22.25 18.57
CA GLN A 63 0.25 21.76 19.80
C GLN A 63 1.08 20.60 20.37
N GLY A 64 0.99 20.37 21.68
CA GLY A 64 1.69 19.28 22.36
C GLY A 64 1.27 17.89 21.89
N ASP A 65 1.99 16.87 22.38
CA ASP A 65 1.76 15.47 22.00
C ASP A 65 0.32 15.02 22.28
N PHE A 66 -0.25 14.24 21.35
CA PHE A 66 -1.58 13.65 21.50
C PHE A 66 -1.67 12.31 20.80
N GLN A 67 -2.64 11.49 21.21
CA GLN A 67 -3.04 10.28 20.49
C GLN A 67 -4.56 10.15 20.50
N LEU A 68 -5.14 9.76 19.38
CA LEU A 68 -6.57 9.44 19.28
C LEU A 68 -6.81 8.45 18.14
N THR A 69 -7.89 7.68 18.21
CA THR A 69 -8.39 6.94 17.05
C THR A 69 -9.69 7.56 16.56
N THR A 70 -9.94 7.55 15.25
CA THR A 70 -11.23 7.97 14.71
C THR A 70 -11.52 7.31 13.38
N ASN A 71 -12.79 7.25 12.99
CA ASN A 71 -13.21 6.57 11.78
C ASN A 71 -12.55 7.19 10.53
N ALA A 72 -11.71 6.41 9.87
CA ALA A 72 -10.86 6.88 8.77
C ALA A 72 -11.71 7.43 7.61
N LYS A 73 -12.75 6.69 7.25
CA LYS A 73 -13.59 7.02 6.10
C LYS A 73 -14.41 8.29 6.33
N LYS A 74 -15.04 8.41 7.51
CA LYS A 74 -15.79 9.62 7.88
C LYS A 74 -14.89 10.85 7.91
N LEU A 75 -13.70 10.74 8.52
CA LEU A 75 -12.74 11.85 8.55
C LEU A 75 -12.31 12.25 7.13
N GLN A 76 -11.98 11.27 6.28
CA GLN A 76 -11.60 11.49 4.89
C GLN A 76 -12.71 12.18 4.09
N ASP A 77 -13.96 11.73 4.24
CA ASP A 77 -15.11 12.29 3.51
C ASP A 77 -15.44 13.71 3.98
N ILE A 78 -15.34 13.98 5.29
CA ILE A 78 -15.47 15.34 5.85
C ILE A 78 -14.41 16.25 5.25
N LEU A 79 -13.13 15.85 5.31
CA LEU A 79 -12.03 16.66 4.80
C LEU A 79 -12.17 16.92 3.29
N ARG A 80 -12.59 15.93 2.50
CA ARG A 80 -12.83 16.09 1.06
C ARG A 80 -13.98 17.07 0.75
N ALA A 81 -14.98 17.14 1.62
CA ALA A 81 -16.11 18.06 1.44
C ALA A 81 -15.79 19.51 1.81
N LEU A 82 -14.65 19.79 2.43
CA LEU A 82 -14.21 21.15 2.76
C LEU A 82 -13.56 21.86 1.57
N PRO A 83 -13.64 23.21 1.49
CA PRO A 83 -12.92 24.00 0.50
C PRO A 83 -11.41 23.75 0.51
N GLU A 84 -10.71 23.92 -0.62
CA GLU A 84 -9.29 23.56 -0.75
C GLU A 84 -8.37 24.24 0.25
N ASN A 85 -8.58 25.54 0.47
CA ASN A 85 -7.74 26.36 1.35
C ASN A 85 -8.31 26.43 2.78
N ALA A 86 -9.13 25.47 3.19
CA ALA A 86 -9.73 25.49 4.52
C ALA A 86 -8.68 25.17 5.60
N THR A 87 -8.60 26.03 6.62
CA THR A 87 -7.93 25.69 7.87
C THR A 87 -8.83 24.78 8.69
N VAL A 88 -8.29 23.65 9.13
CA VAL A 88 -8.95 22.64 9.95
C VAL A 88 -8.43 22.74 11.38
N GLN A 89 -9.34 22.79 12.34
CA GLN A 89 -9.06 22.68 13.77
C GLN A 89 -9.63 21.37 14.31
N LEU A 90 -8.81 20.64 15.06
CA LEU A 90 -9.21 19.43 15.76
C LEU A 90 -9.22 19.70 17.27
N ASP A 91 -10.39 19.56 17.89
CA ASP A 91 -10.51 19.57 19.35
C ASP A 91 -10.81 18.15 19.85
N LEU A 92 -10.05 17.67 20.81
CA LEU A 92 -10.29 16.40 21.49
C LEU A 92 -10.93 16.62 22.87
N ASP A 93 -11.99 15.88 23.16
CA ASP A 93 -12.75 15.92 24.41
C ASP A 93 -13.14 14.49 24.82
N GLU A 94 -12.41 13.91 25.77
CA GLU A 94 -12.48 12.50 26.24
C GLU A 94 -12.62 11.46 25.10
N HIS A 95 -13.85 11.22 24.63
CA HIS A 95 -14.20 10.22 23.62
C HIS A 95 -14.74 10.81 22.31
N LYS A 96 -14.54 12.11 22.10
CA LYS A 96 -15.11 12.87 20.98
C LYS A 96 -14.07 13.76 20.33
N LEU A 97 -13.82 13.52 19.05
CA LEU A 97 -13.06 14.41 18.17
C LEU A 97 -14.03 15.39 17.51
N THR A 98 -13.83 16.68 17.74
CA THR A 98 -14.55 17.75 17.05
C THR A 98 -13.66 18.33 15.95
N LEU A 99 -14.10 18.25 14.71
CA LEU A 99 -13.47 18.92 13.57
C LEU A 99 -14.21 20.22 13.27
N LYS A 100 -13.49 21.35 13.21
CA LYS A 100 -14.03 22.67 12.84
C LYS A 100 -13.30 23.20 11.60
N ALA A 101 -14.04 23.79 10.68
CA ALA A 101 -13.51 24.50 9.53
C ALA A 101 -14.49 25.60 9.10
N GLY A 102 -14.11 26.87 9.29
CA GLY A 102 -15.00 28.01 9.09
C GLY A 102 -16.27 27.89 9.96
N LYS A 103 -17.44 27.84 9.32
CA LYS A 103 -18.75 27.67 10.01
C LYS A 103 -19.17 26.21 10.17
N SER A 104 -18.42 25.27 9.63
CA SER A 104 -18.73 23.84 9.69
C SER A 104 -18.13 23.22 10.95
N ARG A 105 -18.92 22.37 11.61
CA ARG A 105 -18.51 21.61 12.80
C ARG A 105 -19.01 20.18 12.70
N PHE A 106 -18.12 19.22 12.90
CA PHE A 106 -18.39 17.79 12.86
C PHE A 106 -17.90 17.13 14.13
N ASN A 107 -18.64 16.13 14.63
CA ASN A 107 -18.23 15.33 15.77
C ASN A 107 -18.03 13.88 15.32
N LEU A 108 -16.88 13.32 15.65
CA LEU A 108 -16.52 11.93 15.43
C LEU A 108 -16.27 11.25 16.78
N GLN A 109 -16.76 10.04 16.93
CA GLN A 109 -16.42 9.21 18.08
C GLN A 109 -14.96 8.76 17.98
N THR A 110 -14.31 8.64 19.14
CA THR A 110 -12.99 8.05 19.27
C THR A 110 -13.05 6.76 20.08
N LEU A 111 -12.06 5.89 19.86
CA LEU A 111 -11.79 4.76 20.74
C LEU A 111 -10.40 4.95 21.38
N PRO A 112 -10.13 4.31 22.54
CA PRO A 112 -8.85 4.44 23.22
C PRO A 112 -7.66 4.08 22.30
N PRO A 113 -6.64 4.94 22.18
CA PRO A 113 -5.44 4.64 21.38
C PRO A 113 -4.71 3.37 21.80
N ALA A 114 -4.71 3.08 23.10
CA ALA A 114 -4.08 1.88 23.66
C ALA A 114 -4.71 0.57 23.15
N ASP A 115 -5.96 0.62 22.68
CA ASP A 115 -6.65 -0.54 22.10
C ASP A 115 -6.36 -0.69 20.60
N PHE A 116 -5.72 0.32 19.96
CA PHE A 116 -5.43 0.28 18.54
C PHE A 116 -4.35 -0.76 18.27
N PRO A 117 -4.62 -1.78 17.44
CA PRO A 117 -3.65 -2.84 17.23
C PRO A 117 -2.50 -2.33 16.37
N THR A 118 -1.29 -2.75 16.70
CA THR A 118 -0.09 -2.53 15.90
C THR A 118 0.49 -3.86 15.46
N MET A 119 1.08 -3.90 14.26
CA MET A 119 1.83 -5.07 13.82
C MET A 119 3.16 -5.13 14.57
N ASN A 120 3.57 -6.32 14.98
CA ASN A 120 4.94 -6.55 15.43
C ASN A 120 5.84 -6.56 14.19
N ILE A 121 6.61 -5.50 14.00
CA ILE A 121 7.52 -5.36 12.86
C ILE A 121 8.87 -5.96 13.24
N SER A 122 9.42 -6.84 12.41
CA SER A 122 10.77 -7.38 12.66
C SER A 122 11.83 -6.29 12.52
N GLU A 123 12.78 -6.25 13.45
CA GLU A 123 13.94 -5.36 13.38
C GLU A 123 15.01 -5.91 12.41
N THR A 124 15.02 -7.22 12.18
CA THR A 124 16.00 -7.88 11.31
C THR A 124 15.66 -7.65 9.85
N THR A 125 16.58 -6.98 9.15
CA THR A 125 16.50 -6.79 7.70
C THR A 125 17.47 -7.75 7.03
N HIS A 126 16.96 -8.65 6.18
CA HIS A 126 17.78 -9.63 5.46
C HIS A 126 18.30 -9.06 4.14
N THR A 127 17.44 -8.33 3.45
CA THR A 127 17.74 -7.75 2.14
C THR A 127 17.14 -6.36 2.04
N GLN A 128 17.89 -5.43 1.46
CA GLN A 128 17.46 -4.05 1.23
C GLN A 128 17.94 -3.56 -0.13
N PHE A 129 17.08 -2.89 -0.88
CA PHE A 129 17.42 -2.26 -2.15
C PHE A 129 16.46 -1.10 -2.45
N SER A 130 16.75 -0.36 -3.52
CA SER A 130 15.88 0.71 -3.99
C SER A 130 15.84 0.78 -5.51
N LEU A 131 14.77 1.36 -6.03
CA LEU A 131 14.58 1.63 -7.46
C LEU A 131 13.59 2.78 -7.66
N PRO A 132 13.54 3.41 -8.85
CA PRO A 132 12.54 4.44 -9.15
C PRO A 132 11.12 3.89 -9.00
N GLN A 133 10.21 4.69 -8.44
CA GLN A 133 8.81 4.31 -8.25
C GLN A 133 8.13 3.95 -9.59
N GLU A 134 8.45 4.64 -10.69
CA GLU A 134 7.87 4.33 -12.00
C GLU A 134 8.24 2.93 -12.48
N THR A 135 9.49 2.51 -12.24
CA THR A 135 9.99 1.20 -12.66
C THR A 135 9.19 0.11 -11.96
N LEU A 136 9.07 0.18 -10.63
CA LEU A 136 8.29 -0.81 -9.88
C LEU A 136 6.82 -0.80 -10.29
N LYS A 137 6.21 0.39 -10.45
CA LYS A 137 4.81 0.52 -10.86
C LYS A 137 4.57 -0.10 -12.24
N HIS A 138 5.48 0.13 -13.18
CA HIS A 138 5.42 -0.44 -14.51
C HIS A 138 5.49 -1.97 -14.45
N MET A 139 6.47 -2.53 -13.73
CA MET A 139 6.60 -3.98 -13.55
C MET A 139 5.35 -4.60 -12.92
N ILE A 140 4.79 -4.00 -11.85
CA ILE A 140 3.55 -4.49 -11.24
C ILE A 140 2.39 -4.47 -12.26
N SER A 141 2.28 -3.39 -13.06
CA SER A 141 1.22 -3.28 -14.07
C SER A 141 1.29 -4.36 -15.14
N GLN A 142 2.49 -4.86 -15.43
CA GLN A 142 2.72 -5.93 -16.41
C GLN A 142 2.37 -7.32 -15.89
N VAL A 143 2.30 -7.53 -14.57
CA VAL A 143 2.14 -8.88 -14.01
C VAL A 143 0.90 -9.07 -13.14
N GLN A 144 0.42 -8.03 -12.44
CA GLN A 144 -0.61 -8.18 -11.41
C GLN A 144 -1.93 -8.82 -11.89
N TYR A 145 -2.26 -8.66 -13.18
CA TYR A 145 -3.51 -9.18 -13.75
C TYR A 145 -3.53 -10.72 -13.81
N SER A 146 -2.36 -11.37 -13.75
CA SER A 146 -2.21 -12.82 -13.76
C SER A 146 -2.27 -13.44 -12.37
N MET A 147 -2.39 -12.66 -11.27
CA MET A 147 -2.63 -13.24 -9.94
C MET A 147 -3.99 -13.93 -9.90
N ALA A 148 -4.05 -15.10 -9.28
CA ALA A 148 -5.30 -15.81 -9.04
C ALA A 148 -6.25 -15.00 -8.14
N VAL A 149 -7.54 -15.34 -8.18
CA VAL A 149 -8.59 -14.71 -7.38
C VAL A 149 -9.29 -15.81 -6.60
N GLN A 150 -9.13 -15.79 -5.27
CA GLN A 150 -9.75 -16.77 -4.36
C GLN A 150 -9.42 -18.23 -4.71
N ASP A 151 -8.21 -18.49 -5.22
CA ASP A 151 -7.74 -19.85 -5.48
C ASP A 151 -7.38 -20.54 -4.16
N ILE A 152 -7.66 -21.85 -4.10
CA ILE A 152 -7.32 -22.71 -2.96
C ILE A 152 -5.80 -22.78 -2.73
N ARG A 153 -5.02 -22.64 -3.81
CA ARG A 153 -3.56 -22.49 -3.78
C ARG A 153 -3.26 -21.04 -3.45
N TYR A 154 -3.39 -20.70 -2.18
CA TYR A 154 -3.35 -19.30 -1.70
C TYR A 154 -2.08 -18.54 -2.13
N TYR A 155 -0.96 -19.21 -2.35
CA TYR A 155 0.29 -18.61 -2.88
C TYR A 155 0.16 -18.06 -4.31
N LEU A 156 -0.82 -18.52 -5.10
CA LEU A 156 -1.15 -17.98 -6.42
C LEU A 156 -2.02 -16.71 -6.36
N ASN A 157 -2.66 -16.46 -5.22
CA ASN A 157 -3.42 -15.23 -5.02
C ASN A 157 -2.50 -14.01 -4.83
N GLY A 158 -1.20 -14.23 -4.61
CA GLY A 158 -0.19 -13.19 -4.47
C GLY A 158 0.73 -13.05 -5.68
N LEU A 159 1.66 -12.10 -5.56
CA LEU A 159 2.69 -11.81 -6.56
C LEU A 159 4.05 -12.23 -5.99
N LEU A 160 4.78 -13.08 -6.71
CA LEU A 160 6.16 -13.39 -6.38
C LEU A 160 7.04 -12.18 -6.69
N MET A 161 7.79 -11.72 -5.68
CA MET A 161 8.91 -10.81 -5.83
C MET A 161 10.19 -11.57 -5.49
N GLN A 162 11.07 -11.71 -6.47
CA GLN A 162 12.34 -12.40 -6.35
C GLN A 162 13.49 -11.43 -6.62
N VAL A 163 14.50 -11.48 -5.77
CA VAL A 163 15.79 -10.79 -5.97
C VAL A 163 16.89 -11.84 -6.09
N GLU A 164 17.83 -11.63 -7.01
CA GLU A 164 19.00 -12.49 -7.20
C GLU A 164 20.07 -11.75 -8.01
N GLY A 165 21.27 -11.64 -7.45
CA GLY A 165 22.32 -10.78 -7.99
C GLY A 165 21.83 -9.34 -8.11
N ASN A 166 21.92 -8.78 -9.30
CA ASN A 166 21.42 -7.45 -9.62
C ASN A 166 20.03 -7.41 -10.26
N GLN A 167 19.25 -8.50 -10.19
CA GLN A 167 17.94 -8.60 -10.83
C GLN A 167 16.81 -8.61 -9.81
N LEU A 168 15.80 -7.77 -10.05
CA LEU A 168 14.48 -7.86 -9.45
C LEU A 168 13.52 -8.50 -10.47
N ARG A 169 12.76 -9.50 -10.05
CA ARG A 169 11.77 -10.20 -10.88
C ARG A 169 10.43 -10.21 -10.18
N LEU A 170 9.38 -9.84 -10.90
CA LEU A 170 7.99 -9.99 -10.46
C LEU A 170 7.31 -11.06 -11.30
N VAL A 171 6.61 -11.98 -10.65
CA VAL A 171 5.90 -13.09 -11.32
C VAL A 171 4.53 -13.27 -10.72
N ALA A 172 3.52 -13.46 -11.57
CA ALA A 172 2.17 -13.81 -11.15
C ALA A 172 1.56 -14.84 -12.11
N THR A 173 0.78 -15.78 -11.57
CA THR A 173 0.07 -16.79 -12.35
C THR A 173 -1.18 -17.27 -11.63
N ASP A 174 -2.20 -17.61 -12.41
CA ASP A 174 -3.45 -18.22 -11.98
C ASP A 174 -3.51 -19.73 -12.35
N GLY A 175 -2.39 -20.26 -12.86
CA GLY A 175 -2.31 -21.63 -13.39
C GLY A 175 -2.79 -21.78 -14.84
N HIS A 176 -3.44 -20.77 -15.43
CA HIS A 176 -3.84 -20.75 -16.84
C HIS A 176 -2.93 -19.86 -17.68
N ARG A 177 -2.42 -18.78 -17.08
CA ARG A 177 -1.48 -17.84 -17.71
C ARG A 177 -0.42 -17.43 -16.70
N LEU A 178 0.73 -17.00 -17.20
CA LEU A 178 1.83 -16.47 -16.40
C LEU A 178 2.27 -15.14 -16.98
N ALA A 179 2.53 -14.17 -16.10
CA ALA A 179 3.17 -12.92 -16.46
C ALA A 179 4.46 -12.76 -15.66
N TYR A 180 5.48 -12.23 -16.32
CA TYR A 180 6.83 -12.05 -15.82
C TYR A 180 7.33 -10.66 -16.21
N ALA A 181 7.96 -9.95 -15.27
CA ALA A 181 8.67 -8.71 -15.52
C ALA A 181 9.98 -8.71 -14.73
N SER A 182 11.04 -8.14 -15.30
CA SER A 182 12.34 -8.04 -14.65
C SER A 182 12.98 -6.67 -14.89
N THR A 183 13.77 -6.22 -13.93
CA THR A 183 14.63 -5.04 -14.06
C THR A 183 15.95 -5.28 -13.34
N THR A 184 16.98 -4.56 -13.78
CA THR A 184 18.24 -4.43 -13.03
C THR A 184 18.04 -3.45 -11.87
N ILE A 185 18.64 -3.75 -10.73
CA ILE A 185 18.73 -2.88 -9.54
C ILE A 185 20.19 -2.59 -9.21
N GLU A 186 20.45 -1.47 -8.54
CA GLU A 186 21.80 -1.05 -8.12
C GLU A 186 22.21 -1.74 -6.80
N ALA A 187 22.14 -3.07 -6.76
CA ALA A 187 22.54 -3.90 -5.63
C ALA A 187 22.98 -5.28 -6.13
N GLU A 188 23.79 -5.98 -5.33
CA GLU A 188 24.15 -7.39 -5.58
C GLU A 188 23.65 -8.21 -4.38
N LEU A 189 22.59 -9.00 -4.59
CA LEU A 189 21.82 -9.63 -3.52
C LEU A 189 21.84 -11.15 -3.63
N ALA A 190 21.84 -11.84 -2.49
CA ALA A 190 21.58 -13.26 -2.45
C ALA A 190 20.16 -13.56 -2.96
N LYS A 191 19.95 -14.76 -3.50
CA LYS A 191 18.62 -15.17 -3.96
C LYS A 191 17.62 -15.16 -2.80
N GLN A 192 16.55 -14.39 -2.92
CA GLN A 192 15.45 -14.38 -1.96
C GLN A 192 14.11 -14.21 -2.67
N ASP A 193 13.14 -15.04 -2.25
CA ASP A 193 11.78 -15.08 -2.80
C ASP A 193 10.79 -14.66 -1.72
N VAL A 194 9.90 -13.72 -2.03
CA VAL A 194 8.76 -13.36 -1.17
C VAL A 194 7.48 -13.30 -1.99
N ILE A 195 6.37 -13.74 -1.41
CA ILE A 195 5.05 -13.67 -2.07
C ILE A 195 4.24 -12.54 -1.43
N LEU A 196 4.04 -11.46 -2.18
CA LEU A 196 3.26 -10.31 -1.77
C LEU A 196 1.77 -10.61 -1.85
N PRO A 197 0.98 -10.39 -0.78
CA PRO A 197 -0.46 -10.50 -0.85
C PRO A 197 -1.06 -9.54 -1.89
N ARG A 198 -2.15 -9.96 -2.54
CA ARG A 198 -2.85 -9.14 -3.56
C ARG A 198 -3.16 -7.74 -3.06
N LYS A 199 -3.65 -7.63 -1.83
CA LYS A 199 -4.02 -6.35 -1.22
C LYS A 199 -2.80 -5.42 -1.14
N THR A 200 -1.66 -5.94 -0.69
CA THR A 200 -0.38 -5.22 -0.64
C THR A 200 0.03 -4.70 -2.00
N VAL A 201 -0.05 -5.54 -3.03
CA VAL A 201 0.26 -5.13 -4.42
C VAL A 201 -0.63 -3.99 -4.88
N LEU A 202 -1.95 -4.06 -4.61
CA LEU A 202 -2.90 -3.03 -5.01
C LEU A 202 -2.69 -1.70 -4.27
N GLU A 203 -2.37 -1.75 -2.98
CA GLU A 203 -2.08 -0.53 -2.21
C GLU A 203 -0.75 0.10 -2.62
N LEU A 204 0.26 -0.73 -2.91
CA LEU A 204 1.55 -0.26 -3.40
C LEU A 204 1.40 0.53 -4.71
N VAL A 205 0.58 0.06 -5.66
CA VAL A 205 0.33 0.78 -6.92
C VAL A 205 -0.27 2.18 -6.70
N LYS A 206 -1.11 2.36 -5.67
CA LYS A 206 -1.68 3.66 -5.31
C LYS A 206 -0.64 4.60 -4.70
N LEU A 207 0.31 4.05 -3.95
CA LEU A 207 1.39 4.81 -3.32
C LEU A 207 2.46 5.30 -4.30
N LEU A 208 2.74 4.52 -5.36
CA LEU A 208 3.74 4.84 -6.38
C LEU A 208 3.27 6.00 -7.28
N ASN A 209 3.27 7.23 -6.78
CA ASN A 209 2.74 8.42 -7.45
C ASN A 209 3.79 9.51 -7.74
N GLN A 210 5.06 9.30 -7.34
CA GLN A 210 6.19 10.19 -7.60
C GLN A 210 7.22 9.46 -8.49
N PRO A 211 7.04 9.47 -9.83
CA PRO A 211 7.77 8.58 -10.75
C PRO A 211 9.29 8.57 -10.60
N LYS A 212 9.88 9.74 -10.34
CA LYS A 212 11.33 9.96 -10.24
C LYS A 212 11.92 9.67 -8.86
N GLU A 213 11.08 9.61 -7.82
CA GLU A 213 11.56 9.31 -6.47
C GLU A 213 11.84 7.83 -6.33
N ALA A 214 12.77 7.47 -5.45
CA ALA A 214 13.07 6.08 -5.15
C ALA A 214 12.04 5.52 -4.16
N ILE A 215 11.72 4.24 -4.33
CA ILE A 215 11.13 3.42 -3.28
C ILE A 215 12.21 2.53 -2.70
N GLN A 216 12.33 2.51 -1.38
CA GLN A 216 13.20 1.59 -0.65
C GLN A 216 12.39 0.37 -0.22
N ILE A 217 12.96 -0.81 -0.44
CA ILE A 217 12.30 -2.09 -0.20
C ILE A 217 13.19 -2.92 0.71
N GLU A 218 12.60 -3.44 1.78
CA GLU A 218 13.27 -4.26 2.77
C GLU A 218 12.52 -5.58 2.96
N LEU A 219 13.25 -6.68 2.76
CA LEU A 219 12.76 -8.02 3.04
C LEU A 219 13.17 -8.38 4.47
N LEU A 220 12.16 -8.50 5.33
CA LEU A 220 12.29 -8.92 6.72
C LEU A 220 11.99 -10.43 6.80
N ASP A 221 11.77 -10.98 7.99
CA ASP A 221 11.46 -12.41 8.17
C ASP A 221 10.19 -12.85 7.41
N ASN A 222 9.01 -12.54 7.98
CA ASN A 222 7.70 -12.86 7.40
C ASN A 222 6.98 -11.59 6.92
N GLN A 223 7.76 -10.56 6.62
CA GLN A 223 7.27 -9.23 6.30
C GLN A 223 8.10 -8.58 5.21
N VAL A 224 7.49 -7.64 4.52
CA VAL A 224 8.16 -6.69 3.63
C VAL A 224 7.83 -5.28 4.08
N ARG A 225 8.82 -4.39 4.01
CA ARG A 225 8.65 -2.96 4.29
C ARG A 225 8.98 -2.16 3.03
N PHE A 226 8.09 -1.25 2.68
CA PHE A 226 8.19 -0.34 1.55
C PHE A 226 8.20 1.09 2.08
N GLN A 227 9.23 1.86 1.75
CA GLN A 227 9.34 3.28 2.11
C GLN A 227 9.28 4.14 0.85
N CYS A 228 8.32 5.07 0.82
CA CYS A 228 8.15 6.09 -0.23
C CYS A 228 8.01 7.46 0.43
N GLY A 229 9.08 8.27 0.40
CA GLY A 229 9.10 9.58 1.05
C GLY A 229 8.72 9.47 2.53
N ASP A 230 7.60 10.12 2.92
CA ASP A 230 7.04 10.15 4.28
C ASP A 230 6.08 8.99 4.60
N THR A 231 5.94 8.00 3.70
CA THR A 231 5.03 6.85 3.86
C THR A 231 5.78 5.54 3.97
N THR A 232 5.42 4.74 4.97
CA THR A 232 5.88 3.36 5.15
C THR A 232 4.70 2.40 5.04
N ILE A 233 4.81 1.39 4.19
CA ILE A 233 3.91 0.22 4.19
C ILE A 233 4.68 -0.98 4.73
N VAL A 234 4.14 -1.63 5.75
CA VAL A 234 4.59 -2.95 6.20
C VAL A 234 3.51 -3.96 5.90
N SER A 235 3.86 -5.08 5.29
CA SER A 235 2.94 -6.16 4.98
C SER A 235 3.51 -7.49 5.42
N LYS A 236 2.65 -8.38 5.94
CA LYS A 236 2.98 -9.81 5.98
C LYS A 236 3.20 -10.32 4.56
N VAL A 237 4.02 -11.36 4.43
CA VAL A 237 4.15 -12.13 3.18
C VAL A 237 3.28 -13.39 3.26
N ILE A 238 2.91 -13.95 2.11
CA ILE A 238 2.24 -15.24 2.06
C ILE A 238 3.30 -16.34 2.30
N ASP A 239 3.11 -17.12 3.36
CA ASP A 239 3.94 -18.30 3.64
C ASP A 239 3.57 -19.43 2.69
N GLY A 240 4.37 -19.63 1.64
CA GLY A 240 4.15 -20.68 0.67
C GLY A 240 5.25 -20.74 -0.37
N LYS A 241 5.33 -21.88 -1.07
CA LYS A 241 6.29 -22.06 -2.17
C LYS A 241 5.65 -21.69 -3.49
N PHE A 242 6.10 -20.62 -4.11
CA PHE A 242 5.68 -20.26 -5.47
C PHE A 242 6.17 -21.33 -6.47
N PRO A 243 5.37 -21.70 -7.50
CA PRO A 243 5.80 -22.66 -8.51
C PRO A 243 7.07 -22.23 -9.24
N ASP A 244 7.89 -23.20 -9.65
CA ASP A 244 9.04 -22.91 -10.51
C ASP A 244 8.59 -22.48 -11.91
N TYR A 245 8.52 -21.17 -12.10
CA TYR A 245 8.01 -20.54 -13.32
C TYR A 245 8.90 -20.78 -14.54
N ASN A 246 10.19 -21.09 -14.36
CA ASN A 246 11.09 -21.35 -15.49
C ASN A 246 10.67 -22.59 -16.27
N ARG A 247 10.01 -23.55 -15.60
CA ARG A 247 9.57 -24.81 -16.22
C ARG A 247 8.40 -24.65 -17.18
N VAL A 248 7.71 -23.51 -17.16
CA VAL A 248 6.53 -23.26 -18.00
C VAL A 248 6.79 -22.24 -19.11
N ILE A 249 7.98 -21.65 -19.18
CA ILE A 249 8.39 -20.75 -20.27
C ILE A 249 8.98 -21.60 -21.40
N PRO A 250 8.34 -21.67 -22.59
CA PRO A 250 8.88 -22.41 -23.72
C PRO A 250 10.20 -21.78 -24.21
N LEU A 251 11.25 -22.59 -24.35
CA LEU A 251 12.58 -22.11 -24.77
C LEU A 251 12.79 -22.19 -26.28
N ASP A 252 12.21 -23.20 -26.94
CA ASP A 252 12.48 -23.54 -28.34
C ASP A 252 11.28 -23.27 -29.27
N ASN A 253 10.73 -22.05 -29.23
CA ASN A 253 9.64 -21.67 -30.15
C ASN A 253 10.18 -21.23 -31.52
N ASP A 254 9.98 -22.07 -32.52
CA ASP A 254 10.39 -21.84 -33.92
C ASP A 254 9.39 -21.01 -34.74
N LYS A 255 8.18 -20.76 -34.21
CA LYS A 255 7.09 -20.06 -34.90
C LYS A 255 6.89 -18.67 -34.31
N ILE A 256 7.45 -17.68 -35.01
CA ILE A 256 7.37 -16.27 -34.61
C ILE A 256 6.35 -15.56 -35.50
N PHE A 257 5.33 -14.95 -34.88
CA PHE A 257 4.33 -14.15 -35.55
C PHE A 257 4.37 -12.71 -35.02
N VAL A 258 4.83 -11.78 -35.86
CA VAL A 258 4.97 -10.35 -35.51
C VAL A 258 3.73 -9.59 -35.98
N ILE A 259 3.04 -8.92 -35.04
CA ILE A 259 1.80 -8.19 -35.32
C ILE A 259 1.70 -6.92 -34.47
N ASN A 260 1.01 -5.91 -34.98
CA ASN A 260 0.72 -4.69 -34.23
C ASN A 260 -0.20 -4.99 -33.03
N ARG A 261 0.24 -4.60 -31.82
CA ARG A 261 -0.49 -4.80 -30.56
C ARG A 261 -1.91 -4.25 -30.60
N ALA A 262 -2.10 -3.00 -31.06
CA ALA A 262 -3.40 -2.34 -31.02
C ALA A 262 -4.38 -2.98 -32.02
N THR A 263 -3.89 -3.36 -33.20
CA THR A 263 -4.68 -4.09 -34.20
C THR A 263 -5.13 -5.45 -33.67
N LEU A 264 -4.21 -6.23 -33.08
CA LEU A 264 -4.54 -7.54 -32.51
C LEU A 264 -5.53 -7.40 -31.34
N LEU A 265 -5.29 -6.46 -30.42
CA LEU A 265 -6.19 -6.21 -29.29
C LEU A 265 -7.61 -5.89 -29.79
N GLY A 266 -7.76 -4.93 -30.72
CA GLY A 266 -9.08 -4.59 -31.24
C GLY A 266 -9.75 -5.76 -31.97
N ALA A 267 -8.99 -6.63 -32.64
CA ALA A 267 -9.54 -7.84 -33.26
C ALA A 267 -10.03 -8.85 -32.22
N LEU A 268 -9.24 -9.10 -31.18
CA LEU A 268 -9.61 -9.99 -30.07
C LEU A 268 -10.82 -9.45 -29.29
N GLU A 269 -10.88 -8.15 -29.02
CA GLU A 269 -12.02 -7.51 -28.35
C GLU A 269 -13.31 -7.69 -29.16
N ARG A 270 -13.25 -7.52 -30.49
CA ARG A 270 -14.40 -7.79 -31.36
C ARG A 270 -14.77 -9.28 -31.38
N SER A 271 -13.77 -10.16 -31.41
CA SER A 271 -13.99 -11.61 -31.38
C SER A 271 -14.45 -12.13 -30.01
N ALA A 272 -14.29 -11.37 -28.92
CA ALA A 272 -14.77 -11.78 -27.60
C ALA A 272 -16.27 -11.50 -27.41
N ILE A 273 -16.89 -10.75 -28.33
CA ILE A 273 -18.33 -10.44 -28.28
C ILE A 273 -19.17 -11.69 -28.56
N LEU A 274 -18.70 -12.57 -29.46
CA LEU A 274 -19.35 -13.81 -29.90
C LEU A 274 -18.30 -14.87 -30.27
#